data_AF-A0A090TR11-F1
#
_entry.id   AF-A0A090TR11-F1
#
_cell.length_a   1.000
_cell.length_b   1.000
_cell.length_c   1.000
_cell.angle_alpha   90.00
_cell.angle_beta   90.00
_cell.angle_gamma   90.00
#
_symmetry.space_group_name_H-M   'P 1'
#
loop_
_entity.id
_entity.type
_entity.pdbx_description
1 polymer ?
#
loop_
_entity_poly.entity_id
_entity_poly.type
_entity_poly.pdbx_seq_one_letter_code
_entity_poly.pdbx_strand_id
1 'polypeptide(L)'
;MDWGPMHFESDKIQDNSFLGGYLATKHLIESGHKEIGCITGPLNRHQALMRYEGYKKALNEHHIAINPDWIVESDFECDGGAKSLETLISRGALPTSLFVCNDMMAMGAINVAHDKGIHVPNDLSIIGYDDIHIAKFMSPSLTTIHQPSIA
;
A
#
# COMPACT_ATOMS: atom_id res chain seq x y z
N MET A 1 4.75 -20.96 13.20
CA MET A 1 4.80 -19.91 12.17
C MET A 1 5.88 -18.96 12.64
N ASP A 2 7.08 -19.07 12.07
CA ASP A 2 8.29 -18.44 12.60
C ASP A 2 8.29 -16.94 12.32
N TRP A 3 7.96 -16.15 13.34
CA TRP A 3 7.79 -14.70 13.23
C TRP A 3 8.84 -13.91 14.03
N GLY A 4 10.01 -14.49 14.30
CA GLY A 4 11.13 -13.85 15.00
C GLY A 4 12.07 -13.04 14.09
N PRO A 5 12.91 -12.15 14.63
CA PRO A 5 13.95 -11.48 13.86
C PRO A 5 15.00 -12.50 13.39
N MET A 6 15.00 -12.78 12.09
CA MET A 6 15.97 -13.69 11.45
C MET A 6 17.31 -12.96 11.25
N HIS A 7 18.10 -12.85 12.31
CA HIS A 7 19.50 -12.40 12.25
C HIS A 7 20.46 -13.59 12.10
N PHE A 8 20.24 -14.43 11.08
CA PHE A 8 21.23 -15.41 10.67
C PHE A 8 21.62 -15.15 9.21
N GLU A 9 22.92 -15.20 8.95
CA GLU A 9 23.46 -15.22 7.60
C GLU A 9 23.04 -16.53 6.93
N SER A 10 22.22 -16.41 5.89
CA SER A 10 21.76 -17.52 5.06
C SER A 10 21.57 -17.01 3.64
N ASP A 11 21.60 -17.93 2.68
CA ASP A 11 21.11 -17.64 1.34
C ASP A 11 19.61 -17.31 1.41
N LYS A 12 19.18 -16.28 0.66
CA LYS A 12 17.78 -15.80 0.65
C LYS A 12 17.36 -15.53 -0.78
N ILE A 13 16.14 -15.95 -1.11
CA ILE A 13 15.44 -15.50 -2.31
C ILE A 13 14.42 -14.46 -1.83
N GLN A 14 14.53 -13.24 -2.36
CA GLN A 14 13.66 -12.12 -1.99
C GLN A 14 13.17 -11.42 -3.25
N ASP A 15 11.95 -10.90 -3.19
CA ASP A 15 11.42 -10.00 -4.19
C ASP A 15 12.10 -8.61 -4.11
N ASN A 16 12.01 -7.82 -5.17
CA ASN A 16 12.47 -6.43 -5.15
C ASN A 16 11.36 -5.50 -4.63
N SER A 17 11.08 -5.58 -3.32
CA SER A 17 10.07 -4.77 -2.64
C SER A 17 10.27 -3.26 -2.82
N PHE A 18 11.51 -2.79 -2.97
CA PHE A 18 11.81 -1.39 -3.26
C PHE A 18 11.29 -0.97 -4.62
N LEU A 19 11.62 -1.75 -5.65
CA LEU A 19 11.13 -1.49 -7.01
C LEU A 19 9.60 -1.58 -7.06
N GLY A 20 8.99 -2.55 -6.37
CA GLY A 20 7.54 -2.66 -6.33
C GLY A 20 6.87 -1.42 -5.73
N GLY A 21 7.35 -0.94 -4.57
CA GLY A 21 6.83 0.28 -3.95
C GLY A 21 7.04 1.54 -4.82
N TYR A 22 8.17 1.60 -5.51
CA TYR A 22 8.47 2.65 -6.49
C TYR A 22 7.49 2.62 -7.66
N LEU A 23 7.27 1.45 -8.27
CA LEU A 23 6.37 1.28 -9.42
C LEU A 23 4.91 1.61 -9.06
N ALA A 24 4.43 1.15 -7.89
CA ALA A 24 3.08 1.46 -7.42
C ALA A 24 2.86 2.96 -7.31
N THR A 25 3.81 3.65 -6.68
CA THR A 25 3.74 5.10 -6.47
C THR A 25 3.90 5.86 -7.77
N LYS A 26 4.84 5.46 -8.62
CA LYS A 26 5.04 6.04 -9.95
C LYS A 26 3.78 5.93 -10.81
N HIS A 27 3.06 4.81 -10.75
CA HIS A 27 1.80 4.64 -11.47
C HIS A 27 0.73 5.65 -11.02
N LEU A 28 0.60 5.92 -9.71
CA LEU A 28 -0.30 6.95 -9.20
C LEU A 28 0.10 8.35 -9.70
N ILE A 29 1.39 8.66 -9.70
CA ILE A 29 1.94 9.94 -10.21
C ILE A 29 1.64 10.10 -11.70
N GLU A 30 1.91 9.06 -12.51
CA GLU A 30 1.65 9.04 -13.96
C GLU A 30 0.16 9.15 -14.28
N SER A 31 -0.70 8.72 -13.36
CA SER A 31 -2.17 8.88 -13.44
C SER A 31 -2.63 10.29 -13.03
N GLY A 32 -1.71 11.19 -12.65
CA GLY A 32 -1.96 12.60 -12.37
C GLY A 32 -2.11 12.94 -10.89
N HIS A 33 -1.99 11.97 -9.98
CA HIS A 33 -2.10 12.23 -8.55
C HIS A 33 -0.88 12.99 -8.01
N LYS A 34 -1.13 13.97 -7.15
CA LYS A 34 -0.10 14.72 -6.39
C LYS A 34 -0.27 14.59 -4.88
N GLU A 35 -1.44 14.12 -4.45
CA GLU A 35 -1.78 13.87 -3.06
C GLU A 35 -1.83 12.36 -2.88
N ILE A 36 -0.71 11.78 -2.45
CA ILE A 36 -0.48 10.33 -2.44
C ILE A 36 -0.13 9.92 -1.02
N GLY A 37 -1.05 9.22 -0.34
CA GLY A 37 -0.79 8.61 0.95
C GLY A 37 -0.26 7.18 0.84
N CYS A 38 0.10 6.61 1.99
CA CYS A 38 0.60 5.24 2.06
C CYS A 38 0.09 4.54 3.33
N ILE A 39 -0.55 3.38 3.16
CA ILE A 39 -0.80 2.44 4.25
C ILE A 39 0.30 1.39 4.19
N THR A 40 1.26 1.47 5.10
CA THR A 40 2.40 0.55 5.15
C THR A 40 2.02 -0.75 5.85
N GLY A 41 2.84 -1.79 5.71
CA GLY A 41 2.89 -2.87 6.69
C GLY A 41 3.78 -2.51 7.89
N PRO A 42 4.09 -3.46 8.79
CA PRO A 42 4.91 -3.20 9.96
C PRO A 42 6.32 -2.82 9.52
N LEU A 43 6.79 -1.61 9.83
CA LEU A 43 8.05 -1.05 9.33
C LEU A 43 9.29 -1.74 9.92
N ASN A 44 9.10 -2.56 10.96
CA ASN A 44 10.13 -3.48 11.46
C ASN A 44 10.33 -4.72 10.56
N ARG A 45 9.51 -4.92 9.53
CA ARG A 45 9.66 -5.97 8.51
C ARG A 45 10.36 -5.40 7.28
N HIS A 46 11.37 -6.13 6.79
CA HIS A 46 12.17 -5.69 5.64
C HIS A 46 11.32 -5.36 4.40
N GLN A 47 10.36 -6.21 4.04
CA GLN A 47 9.50 -5.99 2.86
C GLN A 47 8.67 -4.71 2.99
N ALA A 48 8.02 -4.48 4.13
CA ALA A 48 7.24 -3.27 4.39
C ALA A 48 8.13 -2.01 4.29
N LEU A 49 9.31 -2.06 4.93
CA LEU A 49 10.27 -0.96 4.88
C LEU A 49 10.70 -0.68 3.45
N MET A 50 11.09 -1.69 2.67
CA MET A 50 11.53 -1.50 1.29
C MET A 50 10.40 -0.97 0.38
N ARG A 51 9.17 -1.47 0.53
CA ARG A 51 7.98 -0.94 -0.17
C ARG A 51 7.79 0.56 0.15
N TYR A 52 7.91 0.96 1.42
CA TYR A 52 7.81 2.35 1.84
C TYR A 52 8.98 3.22 1.32
N GLU A 53 10.22 2.71 1.33
CA GLU A 53 11.37 3.41 0.74
C GLU A 53 11.19 3.66 -0.77
N GLY A 54 10.63 2.68 -1.51
CA GLY A 54 10.28 2.84 -2.92
C GLY A 54 9.24 3.94 -3.15
N TYR A 55 8.21 4.00 -2.30
CA TYR A 55 7.23 5.08 -2.30
C TYR A 55 7.88 6.47 -2.11
N LYS A 56 8.72 6.61 -1.08
CA LYS A 56 9.43 7.87 -0.81
C LYS A 56 10.34 8.27 -1.98
N LYS A 57 11.02 7.29 -2.59
CA LYS A 57 11.89 7.51 -3.74
C LYS A 57 11.12 8.08 -4.93
N ALA A 58 9.97 7.49 -5.27
CA ALA A 58 9.15 7.96 -6.39
C ALA A 58 8.64 9.40 -6.16
N LEU A 59 8.11 9.71 -4.97
CA LEU A 59 7.66 11.07 -4.67
C LEU A 59 8.80 12.09 -4.74
N ASN A 60 9.98 11.75 -4.22
CA ASN A 60 11.14 12.62 -4.23
C ASN A 60 11.61 12.96 -5.66
N GLU A 61 11.70 11.96 -6.55
CA GLU A 61 12.09 12.17 -7.96
C GLU A 61 11.12 13.09 -8.72
N HIS A 62 9.83 13.04 -8.36
CA HIS A 62 8.79 13.85 -8.95
C HIS A 62 8.50 15.15 -8.18
N HIS A 63 9.32 15.48 -7.18
CA HIS A 63 9.20 16.69 -6.36
C HIS A 63 7.83 16.83 -5.66
N ILE A 64 7.22 15.71 -5.28
CA ILE A 64 5.98 15.67 -4.51
C ILE A 64 6.34 15.54 -3.02
N ALA A 65 5.77 16.43 -2.19
CA ALA A 65 6.00 16.40 -0.76
C ALA A 65 5.29 15.21 -0.11
N ILE A 66 5.98 14.52 0.79
CA ILE A 66 5.38 13.50 1.63
C ILE A 66 4.62 14.21 2.75
N ASN A 67 3.33 13.93 2.89
CA ASN A 67 2.53 14.39 4.02
C ASN A 67 2.49 13.28 5.09
N PRO A 68 3.10 13.47 6.28
CA PRO A 68 3.11 12.47 7.34
C PRO A 68 1.70 12.08 7.82
N ASP A 69 0.72 12.98 7.73
CA ASP A 69 -0.66 12.72 8.14
C ASP A 69 -1.37 11.73 7.20
N TRP A 70 -0.82 11.50 6.01
CA TRP A 70 -1.31 10.51 5.04
C TRP A 70 -0.57 9.17 5.10
N ILE A 71 0.27 8.97 6.11
CA ILE A 71 1.00 7.72 6.33
C ILE A 71 0.42 7.01 7.57
N VAL A 72 0.09 5.73 7.42
CA VAL A 72 -0.37 4.88 8.52
C VAL A 72 0.35 3.53 8.43
N GLU A 73 0.98 3.13 9.53
CA GLU A 73 1.55 1.79 9.67
C GLU A 73 0.48 0.79 10.10
N SER A 74 0.46 -0.38 9.46
CA SER A 74 -0.55 -1.42 9.66
C SER A 74 0.09 -2.81 9.72
N ASP A 75 -0.71 -3.88 9.76
CA ASP A 75 -0.30 -5.23 10.15
C ASP A 75 -0.32 -6.27 9.03
N PHE A 76 -0.58 -5.86 7.78
CA PHE A 76 -0.81 -6.72 6.61
C PHE A 76 -2.14 -7.48 6.60
N GLU A 77 -3.04 -7.25 7.56
CA GLU A 77 -4.35 -7.91 7.63
C GLU A 77 -5.48 -6.99 7.13
N CYS A 78 -6.59 -7.59 6.68
CA CYS A 78 -7.77 -6.83 6.21
C CYS A 78 -8.25 -5.82 7.27
N ASP A 79 -8.39 -6.26 8.52
CA ASP A 79 -8.84 -5.42 9.63
C ASP A 79 -7.87 -4.25 9.89
N GLY A 80 -6.57 -4.47 9.70
CA GLY A 80 -5.56 -3.42 9.80
C GLY A 80 -5.73 -2.38 8.71
N GLY A 81 -5.97 -2.80 7.47
CA GLY A 81 -6.23 -1.90 6.33
C GLY A 81 -7.49 -1.06 6.54
N ALA A 82 -8.57 -1.69 7.03
CA ALA A 82 -9.81 -1.01 7.37
C ALA A 82 -9.59 0.09 8.43
N LYS A 83 -8.99 -0.25 9.57
CA LYS A 83 -8.67 0.72 10.65
C LYS A 83 -7.75 1.84 10.19
N SER A 84 -6.84 1.54 9.25
CA SER A 84 -5.91 2.52 8.70
C SER A 84 -6.63 3.56 7.87
N LEU A 85 -7.60 3.15 7.02
CA LEU A 85 -8.41 4.11 6.28
C LEU A 85 -9.32 4.93 7.20
N GLU A 86 -9.93 4.32 8.22
CA GLU A 86 -10.70 5.06 9.23
C GLU A 86 -9.84 6.12 9.94
N THR A 87 -8.59 5.76 10.26
CA THR A 87 -7.62 6.70 10.86
C THR A 87 -7.35 7.86 9.91
N LEU A 88 -7.09 7.60 8.63
CA LEU A 88 -6.89 8.66 7.63
C LEU A 88 -8.11 9.58 7.51
N ILE A 89 -9.33 9.02 7.47
CA ILE A 89 -10.57 9.79 7.44
C ILE A 89 -10.69 10.68 8.69
N SER A 90 -10.36 10.15 9.86
CA SER A 90 -10.45 10.89 11.13
C SER A 90 -9.47 12.08 11.21
N ARG A 91 -8.36 12.03 10.47
CA ARG A 91 -7.37 13.12 10.38
C ARG A 91 -7.84 14.28 9.50
N GLY A 92 -8.91 14.10 8.71
CA GLY A 92 -9.51 15.16 7.90
C GLY A 92 -9.28 14.97 6.40
N ALA A 93 -8.61 15.93 5.76
CA ALA A 93 -8.44 15.93 4.31
C ALA A 93 -7.64 14.70 3.84
N LEU A 94 -8.32 13.78 3.16
CA LEU A 94 -7.72 12.59 2.56
C LEU A 94 -6.84 12.96 1.36
N PRO A 95 -5.81 12.15 1.06
CA PRO A 95 -5.15 12.21 -0.24
C PRO A 95 -6.13 11.75 -1.34
N THR A 96 -5.85 12.10 -2.60
CA THR A 96 -6.63 11.60 -3.74
C THR A 96 -6.26 10.17 -4.13
N SER A 97 -5.15 9.64 -3.61
CA SER A 97 -4.74 8.27 -3.84
C SER A 97 -3.97 7.65 -2.67
N LEU A 98 -4.02 6.33 -2.56
CA LEU A 98 -3.29 5.52 -1.59
C LEU A 98 -2.52 4.40 -2.28
N PHE A 99 -1.24 4.29 -1.93
CA PHE A 99 -0.52 3.03 -2.03
C PHE A 99 -0.76 2.22 -0.76
N VAL A 100 -1.32 1.01 -0.89
CA VAL A 100 -1.54 0.10 0.22
C VAL A 100 -0.60 -1.09 0.07
N CYS A 101 0.24 -1.31 1.08
CA CYS A 101 1.39 -2.20 0.96
C CYS A 101 1.06 -3.69 0.81
N ASN A 102 -0.20 -4.12 0.86
CA ASN A 102 -0.63 -5.42 0.34
C ASN A 102 -2.13 -5.44 -0.04
N ASP A 103 -2.54 -6.47 -0.77
CA ASP A 103 -3.90 -6.62 -1.27
C ASP A 103 -4.92 -6.90 -0.16
N MET A 104 -4.54 -7.57 0.93
CA MET A 104 -5.45 -7.82 2.06
C MET A 104 -5.82 -6.50 2.77
N MET A 105 -4.85 -5.65 3.09
CA MET A 105 -5.13 -4.32 3.63
C MET A 105 -5.90 -3.45 2.64
N ALA A 106 -5.59 -3.55 1.33
CA ALA A 106 -6.31 -2.80 0.31
C ALA A 106 -7.79 -3.21 0.26
N MET A 107 -8.10 -4.50 0.40
CA MET A 107 -9.47 -5.00 0.52
C MET A 107 -10.20 -4.37 1.71
N GLY A 108 -9.58 -4.36 2.89
CA GLY A 108 -10.15 -3.74 4.08
C GLY A 108 -10.40 -2.24 3.93
N ALA A 109 -9.44 -1.52 3.31
CA ALA A 109 -9.59 -0.10 3.00
C ALA A 109 -10.73 0.15 2.00
N ILE A 110 -10.84 -0.64 0.92
CA ILE A 110 -11.93 -0.53 -0.06
C ILE A 110 -13.30 -0.75 0.61
N ASN A 111 -13.40 -1.73 1.52
CA ASN A 111 -14.65 -1.98 2.25
C ASN A 111 -15.06 -0.77 3.10
N VAL A 112 -14.11 -0.17 3.84
CA VAL A 112 -14.38 1.05 4.61
C VAL A 112 -14.73 2.22 3.70
N ALA A 113 -14.05 2.38 2.57
CA ALA A 113 -14.34 3.44 1.61
C ALA A 113 -15.80 3.34 1.13
N HIS A 114 -16.24 2.13 0.76
CA HIS A 114 -17.62 1.85 0.38
C HIS A 114 -18.62 2.22 1.50
N ASP A 115 -18.37 1.77 2.74
CA ASP A 115 -19.25 2.04 3.88
C ASP A 115 -19.34 3.53 4.24
N LYS A 116 -18.31 4.31 3.90
CA LYS A 116 -18.26 5.76 4.10
C LYS A 116 -18.73 6.57 2.88
N GLY A 117 -19.16 5.90 1.80
CA GLY A 117 -19.60 6.56 0.57
C GLY A 117 -18.48 7.22 -0.23
N ILE A 118 -17.23 6.80 -0.03
CA ILE A 118 -16.06 7.23 -0.80
C ILE A 118 -15.95 6.30 -2.03
N HIS A 119 -16.12 6.85 -3.23
CA HIS A 119 -16.11 6.05 -4.44
C HIS A 119 -14.67 5.74 -4.88
N VAL A 120 -14.30 4.46 -4.92
CA VAL A 120 -13.04 4.02 -5.52
C VAL A 120 -13.29 3.69 -7.00
N PRO A 121 -12.59 4.29 -7.98
CA PRO A 121 -11.45 5.22 -7.83
C PRO A 121 -11.82 6.72 -7.87
N ASN A 122 -13.08 7.10 -8.09
CA ASN A 122 -13.45 8.48 -8.44
C ASN A 122 -13.08 9.53 -7.37
N ASP A 123 -13.25 9.20 -6.10
CA ASP A 123 -12.92 10.07 -4.96
C ASP A 123 -11.55 9.70 -4.35
N LEU A 124 -11.19 8.41 -4.40
CA LEU A 124 -9.96 7.87 -3.84
C LEU A 124 -9.44 6.71 -4.70
N SER A 125 -8.32 6.90 -5.37
CA SER A 125 -7.61 5.81 -6.07
C SER A 125 -6.85 4.93 -5.09
N ILE A 126 -6.92 3.61 -5.24
CA ILE A 126 -6.20 2.65 -4.38
C ILE A 126 -5.40 1.70 -5.28
N ILE A 127 -4.10 1.58 -5.02
CA ILE A 127 -3.22 0.55 -5.59
C ILE A 127 -2.70 -0.36 -4.48
N GLY A 128 -2.79 -1.67 -4.70
CA GLY A 128 -2.34 -2.71 -3.79
C GLY A 128 -0.93 -3.25 -4.11
N TYR A 129 -0.62 -4.39 -3.52
CA TYR A 129 0.62 -5.15 -3.72
C TYR A 129 0.35 -6.63 -3.43
N ASP A 130 0.98 -7.52 -4.19
CA ASP A 130 1.03 -9.00 -4.10
C ASP A 130 0.35 -9.67 -5.31
N ASP A 131 -0.69 -9.06 -5.89
CA ASP A 131 -1.54 -9.65 -6.95
C ASP A 131 -2.13 -11.01 -6.55
N ILE A 132 -2.73 -11.05 -5.36
CA ILE A 132 -3.42 -12.25 -4.88
C ILE A 132 -4.63 -12.57 -5.76
N HIS A 133 -4.98 -13.85 -5.88
CA HIS A 133 -6.03 -14.30 -6.79
C HIS A 133 -7.38 -13.58 -6.63
N ILE A 134 -7.71 -13.14 -5.41
CA ILE A 134 -8.97 -12.44 -5.12
C ILE A 134 -8.96 -10.97 -5.55
N ALA A 135 -7.81 -10.35 -5.81
CA ALA A 135 -7.68 -8.94 -6.19
C ALA A 135 -8.51 -8.57 -7.44
N LYS A 136 -8.52 -9.45 -8.46
CA LYS A 136 -9.33 -9.28 -9.67
C LYS A 136 -10.84 -9.44 -9.47
N PHE A 137 -11.26 -10.01 -8.33
CA PHE A 137 -12.67 -10.23 -7.99
C PHE A 137 -13.19 -9.26 -6.93
N MET A 138 -12.33 -8.37 -6.41
CA MET A 138 -12.77 -7.27 -5.56
C MET A 138 -13.70 -6.33 -6.34
N SER A 139 -14.50 -5.53 -5.61
CA SER A 139 -15.38 -4.52 -6.20
C SER A 139 -15.02 -3.14 -5.64
N PRO A 140 -14.34 -2.27 -6.42
CA PRO A 140 -13.81 -2.51 -7.76
C PRO A 140 -12.64 -3.51 -7.77
N SER A 141 -12.30 -4.05 -8.95
CA SER A 141 -11.11 -4.90 -9.11
C SER A 141 -9.86 -4.09 -8.77
N LEU A 142 -8.94 -4.68 -8.01
CA LEU A 142 -7.79 -3.97 -7.48
C LEU A 142 -6.64 -3.91 -8.49
N THR A 143 -6.16 -2.71 -8.81
CA THR A 143 -4.83 -2.53 -9.41
C THR A 143 -3.77 -2.86 -8.37
N THR A 144 -2.80 -3.71 -8.69
CA THR A 144 -1.83 -4.22 -7.71
C THR A 144 -0.50 -4.59 -8.36
N ILE A 145 0.59 -4.50 -7.60
CA ILE A 145 1.91 -4.95 -8.02
C ILE A 145 1.99 -6.47 -7.91
N HIS A 146 2.22 -7.12 -9.06
CA HIS A 146 2.45 -8.56 -9.08
C HIS A 146 3.79 -8.93 -8.45
N GLN A 147 3.72 -9.63 -7.32
CA GLN A 147 4.89 -10.28 -6.73
C GLN A 147 4.94 -11.74 -7.20
N PRO A 148 5.96 -12.15 -7.96
CA PRO A 148 6.11 -13.54 -8.35
C PRO A 148 6.28 -14.40 -7.10
N SER A 149 5.30 -15.25 -6.82
CA SER A 149 5.41 -16.31 -5.83
C SER A 149 5.49 -17.65 -6.57
N ILE A 150 6.37 -18.53 -6.10
CA ILE A 150 6.39 -19.91 -6.59
C ILE A 150 5.16 -20.58 -5.98
N ALA A 151 4.21 -20.97 -6.83
CA ALA A 151 3.10 -21.83 -6.45
C ALA A 151 3.57 -23.27 -6.18
#